data_AF-A0A7J3TAU7-F1
#
_entry.id   AF-A0A7J3TAU7-F1
#
_cell.length_a   1.000
_cell.length_b   1.000
_cell.length_c   1.000
_cell.angle_alpha   90.00
_cell.angle_beta   90.00
_cell.angle_gamma   90.00
#
_symmetry.space_group_name_H-M   'P 1'
#
loop_
_entity.id
_entity.type
_entity.pdbx_description
1 polymer ?
#
loop_
_entity_poly.entity_id
_entity_poly.type
_entity_poly.pdbx_seq_one_letter_code
_entity_poly.pdbx_strand_id
1 'polypeptide(L)' 'MMKVYTGNIVNYFTDNITNARVEGINSKIALMEKMAFWCKNGEHLKSAIFFRSGNLKLYP' A
#
# COMPACT_ATOMS: atom_id res chain seq x y z
N MET A 1 0.49 25.89 -4.25
CA MET A 1 0.06 24.52 -3.88
C MET A 1 1.24 23.54 -3.79
N MET A 2 2.15 23.49 -4.77
CA MET A 2 3.30 22.55 -4.77
C MET A 2 4.41 22.87 -3.74
N LYS A 3 4.56 24.15 -3.35
CA LYS A 3 5.64 24.66 -2.49
C LYS A 3 5.63 24.11 -1.04
N VAL A 4 4.51 23.52 -0.60
CA VAL A 4 4.33 22.97 0.76
C VAL A 4 4.92 21.56 0.90
N TYR A 5 5.06 20.82 -0.20
CA TYR A 5 5.50 19.42 -0.20
C TYR A 5 6.95 19.23 -0.64
N THR A 6 7.70 20.32 -0.82
CA THR A 6 9.10 20.27 -1.29
C THR A 6 10.02 19.52 -0.33
N GLY A 7 9.74 19.52 0.97
CA GLY A 7 10.49 18.73 1.95
C GLY A 7 10.40 17.22 1.72
N ASN A 8 9.28 16.73 1.17
CA ASN A 8 9.09 15.29 0.91
C ASN A 8 9.75 14.85 -0.41
N ILE A 9 10.14 15.78 -1.28
CA ILE A 9 10.83 15.46 -2.54
C ILE A 9 12.21 14.85 -2.25
N VAL A 10 12.86 15.25 -1.14
CA VAL A 10 14.16 14.72 -0.74
C VAL A 10 14.09 13.45 0.11
N ASN A 11 12.90 12.96 0.49
CA ASN A 11 12.77 11.71 1.26
C ASN A 11 13.36 10.49 0.53
N TYR A 12 13.50 10.56 -0.79
CA TYR A 12 14.24 9.55 -1.55
C TYR A 12 15.66 9.33 -1.01
N PHE A 13 16.36 10.41 -0.63
CA PHE A 13 17.74 10.32 -0.14
C PHE A 13 17.86 9.78 1.29
N THR A 14 16.78 9.87 2.08
CA THR A 14 16.76 9.38 3.47
C THR A 14 16.27 7.94 3.53
N ASP A 15 15.13 7.64 2.90
CA ASP A 15 14.41 6.38 3.09
C ASP A 15 14.48 5.44 1.87
N ASN A 16 15.12 5.87 0.77
CA ASN A 16 15.12 5.17 -0.53
C ASN A 16 13.71 4.80 -1.01
N ILE A 17 12.72 5.61 -0.64
CA ILE A 17 11.33 5.46 -1.09
C ILE A 17 11.17 6.24 -2.38
N THR A 18 11.01 5.52 -3.49
CA THR A 18 10.67 6.12 -4.78
C THR A 18 9.15 6.16 -4.96
N ASN A 19 8.65 7.16 -5.69
CA ASN A 19 7.25 7.18 -6.11
C ASN A 19 6.87 5.89 -6.84
N ALA A 20 7.73 5.37 -7.72
CA ALA A 20 7.49 4.11 -8.42
C ALA A 20 7.28 2.91 -7.46
N ARG A 21 8.02 2.85 -6.34
CA ARG A 21 7.83 1.81 -5.32
C ARG A 21 6.50 1.96 -4.61
N VAL A 22 6.11 3.18 -4.26
CA VAL A 22 4.83 3.49 -3.62
C VAL A 22 3.66 3.21 -4.58
N GLU A 23 3.77 3.62 -5.84
CA GLU A 23 2.77 3.35 -6.88
C GLU A 23 2.62 1.86 -7.17
N GLY A 24 3.71 1.09 -7.11
CA GLY A 24 3.65 -0.37 -7.21
C GLY A 24 2.87 -1.01 -6.07
N ILE A 25 3.05 -0.51 -4.83
CA ILE A 25 2.26 -0.96 -3.67
C ILE A 25 0.79 -0.55 -3.84
N ASN A 26 0.55 0.71 -4.22
CA ASN A 26 -0.80 1.24 -4.42
C ASN A 26 -1.57 0.45 -5.50
N SER A 27 -0.89 0.11 -6.61
CA SER A 27 -1.46 -0.69 -7.69
C SER A 27 -1.79 -2.12 -7.26
N LYS A 28 -0.97 -2.72 -6.39
CA LYS A 28 -1.26 -4.04 -5.80
C LYS A 28 -2.49 -3.99 -4.89
N ILE A 29 -2.63 -2.95 -4.06
CA ILE A 29 -3.80 -2.75 -3.20
C ILE A 29 -5.06 -2.57 -4.04
N ALA A 30 -5.02 -1.70 -5.06
CA ALA A 30 -6.16 -1.47 -5.95
C ALA A 30 -6.57 -2.74 -6.72
N LEU A 31 -5.60 -3.59 -7.09
CA LEU A 31 -5.89 -4.91 -7.67
C LEU A 31 -6.59 -5.82 -6.66
N MET A 32 -6.14 -5.83 -5.39
CA MET A 32 -6.78 -6.59 -4.31
C MET A 32 -8.20 -6.09 -4.04
N GLU A 33 -8.44 -4.78 -4.04
CA GLU A 33 -9.77 -4.19 -3.92
C GLU A 33 -10.69 -4.63 -5.07
N LYS A 34 -10.18 -4.59 -6.31
CA LYS A 34 -10.92 -5.08 -7.49
C LYS A 34 -11.20 -6.58 -7.41
N MET A 35 -10.24 -7.40 -7.01
CA MET A 35 -10.43 -8.85 -6.86
C MET A 35 -11.39 -9.17 -5.70
N ALA A 36 -11.36 -8.38 -4.65
CA ALA A 36 -12.21 -8.49 -3.49
C ALA A 36 -13.58 -7.84 -3.71
N PHE A 37 -14.13 -7.89 -4.94
CA PHE A 37 -15.47 -7.42 -5.38
C PHE A 37 -16.61 -7.64 -4.35
N TRP A 38 -16.42 -8.54 -3.38
CA TRP A 38 -17.33 -8.96 -2.32
C TRP A 38 -17.00 -8.51 -0.87
N CYS A 39 -15.82 -7.94 -0.59
CA CYS A 39 -15.50 -7.45 0.76
C CYS A 39 -16.08 -6.05 0.96
N LYS A 40 -17.39 -5.98 1.25
CA LYS A 40 -18.07 -4.74 1.66
C LYS A 40 -17.60 -4.22 3.03
N ASN A 41 -16.73 -4.96 3.73
CA ASN A 41 -16.22 -4.61 5.05
C ASN A 41 -14.71 -4.30 4.96
N GLY A 42 -14.33 -3.08 5.37
CA GLY A 42 -12.94 -2.62 5.34
C GLY A 42 -11.98 -3.50 6.15
N GLU A 43 -12.47 -4.15 7.20
CA GLU A 43 -11.68 -5.08 8.02
C GLU A 43 -11.24 -6.34 7.26
N HIS A 44 -12.07 -6.83 6.32
CA HIS A 44 -11.70 -7.97 5.48
C HIS A 44 -10.66 -7.59 4.44
N LEU A 45 -10.78 -6.40 3.85
CA LEU A 45 -9.76 -5.86 2.95
C LEU A 45 -8.43 -5.71 3.68
N LYS A 46 -8.45 -5.14 4.90
CA LYS A 46 -7.26 -5.01 5.75
C LYS A 46 -6.60 -6.35 6.02
N SER A 47 -7.40 -7.35 6.41
CA SER A 47 -6.93 -8.72 6.64
C SER A 47 -6.31 -9.33 5.37
N ALA A 48 -6.94 -9.16 4.21
CA ALA A 48 -6.43 -9.65 2.94
C ALA A 48 -5.10 -8.97 2.53
N ILE A 49 -4.99 -7.65 2.74
CA ILE A 49 -3.75 -6.91 2.49
C ILE A 49 -2.63 -7.42 3.41
N PHE A 50 -2.89 -7.58 4.71
CA PHE A 50 -1.90 -8.12 5.65
C PHE A 50 -1.52 -9.57 5.35
N PHE A 51 -2.47 -10.41 4.95
CA PHE A 51 -2.21 -11.80 4.59
C PHE A 51 -1.33 -11.90 3.34
N ARG A 52 -1.64 -11.11 2.31
CA ARG A 52 -1.01 -11.25 0.98
C ARG A 52 0.23 -10.39 0.78
N SER A 53 0.36 -9.28 1.53
CA SER A 53 1.50 -8.36 1.47
C SER A 53 2.35 -8.35 2.74
N GLY A 54 1.82 -8.81 3.88
CA GLY A 54 2.46 -8.70 5.19
C GLY A 54 3.08 -9.98 5.74
N ASN A 55 3.15 -11.07 4.97
CA ASN A 55 3.63 -12.39 5.43
C ASN A 55 2.92 -12.88 6.71
N LEU A 56 1.66 -12.47 6.94
CA LEU A 56 0.93 -12.85 8.13
C LEU A 56 0.59 -14.35 8.05
N LYS A 57 1.35 -15.17 8.77
CA LYS A 57 1.13 -16.61 8.90
C LYS A 57 -0.13 -16.80 9.76
N LEU A 58 -1.26 -17.04 9.11
CA LEU A 58 -2.51 -17.39 9.79
C LEU A 58 -2.48 -18.92 9.94
N TYR A 59 -2.40 -19.36 11.19
CA TYR A 59 -2.13 -20.70 11.72
C TYR A 59 -0.63 -21.03 11.98
N PRO A 60 -0.33 -21.69 13.13
CA PRO A 60 0.97 -22.31 13.38
C PRO A 60 1.31 -23.34 12.29
#